data_AF-K9QVE4-F1
#
_entry.id   AF-K9QVE4-F1
#
_cell.length_a   1.000
_cell.length_b   1.000
_cell.length_c   1.000
_cell.angle_alpha   90.00
_cell.angle_beta   90.00
_cell.angle_gamma   90.00
#
_symmetry.space_group_name_H-M   'P 1'
#
loop_
_entity.id
_entity.type
_entity.pdbx_description
1 polymer ?
#
loop_
_entity_poly.entity_id
_entity_poly.type
_entity_poly.pdbx_seq_one_letter_code
_entity_poly.pdbx_strand_id
1 'polypeptide(L)'
;MAKLYYRGMAEQKGKPKIGRSARLLGVRPGIDINIEQMPVGYLDEQGYLLAESERKFQGELVTVAIRDTKGMSVSLSIEALPAFRKPAKFGGTGKDPLWQVDDSNITGDLQAIQDSPTHISILPRVTMLLEKYELALANTQNHWKRID
;
A
#
# COMPACT_ATOMS: atom_id res chain seq x y z
N MET A 1 15.53 3.01 17.57
CA MET A 1 14.60 4.05 17.11
C MET A 1 13.59 3.40 16.18
N ALA A 2 12.31 3.71 16.31
CA ALA A 2 11.30 3.19 15.38
C ALA A 2 11.47 3.84 14.00
N LYS A 3 11.32 3.03 12.93
CA LYS A 3 11.41 3.51 11.55
C LYS A 3 10.04 4.09 11.16
N LEU A 4 10.01 5.36 10.77
CA LEU A 4 8.79 6.07 10.40
C LEU A 4 8.67 6.19 8.88
N TYR A 5 7.44 6.11 8.39
CA TYR A 5 7.09 6.31 7.00
C TYR A 5 6.15 7.49 6.83
N TYR A 6 6.36 8.28 5.80
CA TYR A 6 5.63 9.53 5.55
C TYR A 6 4.92 9.49 4.19
N ARG A 7 3.69 9.99 4.14
CA ARG A 7 2.92 10.11 2.89
C ARG A 7 1.89 11.23 2.98
N GLY A 8 1.80 12.05 1.93
CA GLY A 8 0.71 13.01 1.75
C GLY A 8 -0.56 12.30 1.28
N MET A 9 -1.64 12.37 2.08
CA MET A 9 -2.91 11.71 1.78
C MET A 9 -4.10 12.59 2.13
N ALA A 10 -5.14 12.53 1.31
CA ALA A 10 -6.38 13.24 1.56
C ALA A 10 -7.03 12.74 2.85
N GLU A 11 -7.66 13.64 3.57
CA GLU A 11 -8.35 13.34 4.82
C GLU A 11 -9.82 12.99 4.56
N GLN A 12 -10.36 12.08 5.36
CA GLN A 12 -11.78 11.86 5.54
C GLN A 12 -12.06 11.54 7.01
N LYS A 13 -12.87 12.37 7.67
CA LYS A 13 -13.28 12.19 9.07
C LYS A 13 -12.08 12.03 10.04
N GLY A 14 -11.05 12.88 9.91
CA GLY A 14 -9.88 12.85 10.80
C GLY A 14 -8.87 11.73 10.51
N LYS A 15 -9.04 10.98 9.43
CA LYS A 15 -8.17 9.84 9.05
C LYS A 15 -7.76 9.92 7.58
N PRO A 16 -6.70 9.22 7.15
CA PRO A 16 -6.41 9.08 5.72
C PRO A 16 -7.60 8.45 5.00
N LYS A 17 -8.05 9.08 3.93
CA LYS A 17 -9.14 8.57 3.10
C LYS A 17 -8.65 7.32 2.35
N ILE A 18 -9.39 6.23 2.47
CA ILE A 18 -9.10 4.95 1.80
C ILE A 18 -9.50 5.01 0.32
N GLY A 19 -8.71 4.39 -0.55
CA GLY A 19 -9.13 4.12 -1.94
C GLY A 19 -7.99 4.02 -2.96
N ARG A 20 -8.37 3.70 -4.20
CA ARG A 20 -7.46 3.45 -5.33
C ARG A 20 -6.94 4.74 -5.97
N SER A 21 -6.13 5.50 -5.26
CA SER A 21 -5.55 6.74 -5.80
C SER A 21 -4.24 7.07 -5.12
N ALA A 22 -3.36 7.74 -5.86
CA ALA A 22 -2.09 8.19 -5.33
C ALA A 22 -2.23 9.23 -4.19
N ARG A 23 -3.42 9.80 -3.98
CA ARG A 23 -3.72 10.72 -2.87
C ARG A 23 -4.39 10.03 -1.68
N LEU A 24 -4.65 8.73 -1.77
CA LEU A 24 -5.42 7.99 -0.78
C LEU A 24 -4.55 6.92 -0.11
N LEU A 25 -5.07 6.36 0.99
CA LEU A 25 -4.56 5.16 1.62
C LEU A 25 -4.99 3.96 0.78
N GLY A 26 -4.07 3.51 -0.07
CA GLY A 26 -4.34 2.50 -1.09
C GLY A 26 -3.35 2.57 -2.25
N VAL A 27 -3.63 1.78 -3.28
CA VAL A 27 -2.84 1.64 -4.50
C VAL A 27 -3.69 1.83 -5.74
N ARG A 28 -3.07 2.25 -6.84
CA ARG A 28 -3.68 2.21 -8.18
C ARG A 28 -3.28 0.91 -8.87
N PRO A 29 -4.22 -0.02 -9.13
CA PRO A 29 -3.93 -1.23 -9.88
C PRO A 29 -3.37 -0.91 -11.28
N GLY A 30 -2.33 -1.61 -11.70
CA GLY A 30 -1.63 -1.39 -12.97
C GLY A 30 -0.63 -0.22 -12.97
N ILE A 31 -0.59 0.61 -11.92
CA ILE A 31 0.37 1.72 -11.79
C ILE A 31 1.26 1.51 -10.57
N ASP A 32 0.65 1.48 -9.38
CA ASP A 32 1.36 1.33 -8.09
C ASP A 32 1.58 -0.14 -7.72
N ILE A 33 0.79 -1.05 -8.29
CA ILE A 33 0.90 -2.50 -8.07
C ILE A 33 0.55 -3.22 -9.36
N ASN A 34 1.30 -4.26 -9.70
CA ASN A 34 0.96 -5.11 -10.83
C ASN A 34 -0.20 -6.04 -10.45
N ILE A 35 -1.14 -6.23 -11.37
CA ILE A 35 -2.30 -7.09 -11.18
C ILE A 35 -2.44 -8.10 -12.32
N GLU A 36 -3.00 -9.26 -12.00
CA GLU A 36 -3.34 -10.28 -12.97
C GLU A 36 -4.74 -10.83 -12.72
N GLN A 37 -5.35 -11.41 -13.75
CA GLN A 37 -6.58 -12.18 -13.62
C GLN A 37 -6.21 -13.65 -13.49
N MET A 38 -6.61 -14.29 -12.39
CA MET A 38 -6.35 -15.71 -12.14
C MET A 38 -7.66 -16.44 -11.80
N PRO A 39 -7.82 -17.72 -12.15
CA PRO A 39 -8.94 -18.52 -11.68
C PRO A 39 -8.98 -18.58 -10.15
N VAL A 40 -10.16 -18.52 -9.55
CA VAL A 40 -10.33 -18.62 -8.10
C VAL A 40 -9.72 -19.91 -7.54
N GLY A 41 -9.71 -21.01 -8.31
CA GLY A 41 -9.05 -22.26 -7.92
C GLY A 41 -7.52 -22.20 -7.82
N TYR A 42 -6.90 -21.05 -8.09
CA TYR A 42 -5.47 -20.81 -7.86
C TYR A 42 -5.19 -20.23 -6.47
N LEU A 43 -6.23 -19.87 -5.72
CA LEU A 43 -6.10 -19.23 -4.42
C LEU A 43 -6.60 -20.14 -3.31
N ASP A 44 -6.03 -19.99 -2.12
CA ASP A 44 -6.57 -20.62 -0.91
C ASP A 44 -7.81 -19.88 -0.40
N GLU A 45 -8.44 -20.44 0.63
CA GLU A 45 -9.63 -19.88 1.27
C GLU A 45 -9.38 -18.49 1.88
N GLN A 46 -8.12 -18.13 2.18
CA GLN A 46 -7.75 -16.84 2.71
C GLN A 46 -7.39 -15.82 1.61
N GLY A 47 -7.37 -16.24 0.34
CA GLY A 47 -7.09 -15.42 -0.82
C GLY A 47 -5.61 -15.30 -1.17
N TYR A 48 -4.74 -16.19 -0.69
CA TYR A 48 -3.33 -16.23 -1.09
C TYR A 48 -3.14 -17.15 -2.30
N LEU A 49 -2.15 -16.85 -3.13
CA LEU A 49 -1.80 -17.68 -4.27
C LEU A 49 -1.21 -19.03 -3.81
N LEU A 50 -1.85 -20.12 -4.26
CA LEU A 50 -1.40 -21.49 -4.02
C LEU A 50 -0.09 -21.80 -4.77
N ALA A 51 0.62 -22.81 -4.30
CA ALA A 51 1.73 -23.39 -5.04
C ALA A 51 1.24 -23.98 -6.37
N GLU A 52 2.10 -23.98 -7.40
CA GLU A 52 1.71 -24.42 -8.76
C GLU A 52 1.11 -25.83 -8.80
N SER A 53 1.59 -26.75 -7.96
CA SER A 53 1.08 -28.12 -7.85
C SER A 53 -0.34 -28.24 -7.28
N GLU A 54 -0.81 -27.22 -6.58
CA GLU A 54 -2.12 -27.21 -5.90
C GLU A 54 -3.17 -26.43 -6.68
N ARG A 55 -2.74 -25.64 -7.67
CA ARG A 55 -3.61 -24.80 -8.49
C ARG A 55 -4.53 -25.65 -9.35
N LYS A 56 -5.82 -25.34 -9.30
CA LYS A 56 -6.85 -25.94 -10.16
C LYS A 56 -7.41 -24.85 -11.06
N PHE A 57 -7.34 -25.05 -12.37
CA PHE A 57 -7.94 -24.12 -13.34
C PHE A 57 -9.47 -24.28 -13.31
N GLN A 58 -10.09 -23.64 -12.32
CA GLN A 58 -11.51 -23.76 -12.03
C GLN A 58 -12.08 -22.45 -11.47
N GLY A 59 -13.33 -22.19 -11.83
CA GLY A 59 -14.13 -21.08 -11.32
C GLY A 59 -13.86 -19.77 -12.06
N GLU A 60 -14.38 -18.69 -11.48
CA GLU A 60 -14.31 -17.36 -12.09
C GLU A 60 -12.90 -16.75 -12.00
N LEU A 61 -12.62 -15.82 -12.91
CA LEU A 61 -11.40 -15.03 -12.84
C LEU A 61 -11.53 -13.95 -11.78
N VAL A 62 -10.53 -13.88 -10.91
CA VAL A 62 -10.40 -12.88 -9.85
C VAL A 62 -9.12 -12.08 -10.06
N THR A 63 -9.14 -10.83 -9.59
CA THR A 63 -7.97 -9.95 -9.68
C THR A 63 -7.03 -10.19 -8.50
N VAL A 64 -5.78 -10.53 -8.81
CA VAL A 64 -4.72 -10.71 -7.82
C VAL A 64 -3.72 -9.56 -7.86
N ALA A 65 -3.21 -9.15 -6.71
CA ALA A 65 -2.07 -8.26 -6.57
C ALA A 65 -0.78 -9.09 -6.54
N ILE A 66 0.12 -8.85 -7.49
CA ILE A 66 1.36 -9.61 -7.63
C ILE A 66 2.41 -9.12 -6.63
N ARG A 67 3.01 -10.05 -5.89
CA ARG A 67 4.19 -9.77 -5.06
C ARG A 67 5.42 -9.60 -5.95
N ASP A 68 5.89 -8.37 -6.14
CA ASP A 68 7.10 -8.08 -6.94
C ASP A 68 8.05 -7.04 -6.30
N THR A 69 8.01 -5.77 -6.70
CA THR A 69 8.74 -4.67 -6.08
C THR A 69 7.87 -3.42 -5.95
N LYS A 70 6.61 -3.47 -6.39
CA LYS A 70 5.72 -2.33 -6.43
C LYS A 70 4.71 -2.39 -5.28
N GLY A 71 4.27 -1.22 -4.85
CA GLY A 71 3.26 -1.09 -3.81
C GLY A 71 2.91 0.37 -3.52
N MET A 72 2.28 0.61 -2.38
CA MET A 72 1.98 1.97 -1.93
C MET A 72 3.27 2.68 -1.52
N SER A 73 3.63 3.72 -2.27
CA SER A 73 4.80 4.57 -2.01
C SER A 73 4.74 5.32 -0.68
N VAL A 74 5.80 5.27 0.10
CA VAL A 74 6.01 6.11 1.28
C VAL A 74 7.47 6.59 1.31
N SER A 75 7.74 7.64 2.08
CA SER A 75 9.09 8.22 2.21
C SER A 75 9.66 7.99 3.60
N LEU A 76 11.00 7.91 3.71
CA LEU A 76 11.71 7.77 4.99
C LEU A 76 11.85 9.09 5.76
N SER A 77 11.63 10.22 5.10
CA SER A 77 11.60 11.53 5.72
C SER A 77 10.62 12.45 5.01
N ILE A 78 10.31 13.59 5.63
CA ILE A 78 9.42 14.60 5.05
C ILE A 78 10.11 15.28 3.86
N GLU A 79 11.41 15.53 3.95
CA GLU A 79 12.23 16.20 2.94
C GLU A 79 12.30 15.38 1.65
N ALA A 80 12.32 14.06 1.78
CA ALA A 80 12.32 13.11 0.67
C ALA A 80 11.02 13.07 -0.14
N LEU A 81 9.93 13.67 0.36
CA LEU A 81 8.66 13.69 -0.37
C LEU A 81 8.76 14.58 -1.61
N PRO A 82 8.20 14.15 -2.76
CA PRO A 82 8.04 15.02 -3.92
C PRO A 82 7.30 16.31 -3.53
N ALA A 83 7.70 17.45 -4.10
CA ALA A 83 7.15 18.75 -3.73
C ALA A 83 5.61 18.79 -3.78
N PHE A 84 5.00 18.22 -4.82
CA PHE A 84 3.54 18.15 -5.00
C PHE A 84 2.81 17.18 -4.04
N ARG A 85 3.54 16.40 -3.24
CA ARG A 85 3.04 15.50 -2.18
C ARG A 85 3.29 16.02 -0.78
N LYS A 86 4.12 17.05 -0.66
CA LYS A 86 4.53 17.65 0.61
C LYS A 86 3.73 18.94 0.85
N PRO A 87 3.10 19.13 2.02
CA PRO A 87 2.39 20.37 2.35
C PRO A 87 3.28 21.61 2.30
N ALA A 88 2.65 22.79 2.10
CA ALA A 88 3.33 24.09 2.05
C ALA A 88 4.16 24.40 3.30
N LYS A 89 3.67 24.06 4.51
CA LYS A 89 4.42 24.26 5.76
C LYS A 89 5.72 23.46 5.87
N PHE A 90 5.89 22.43 5.04
CA PHE A 90 7.13 21.64 4.93
C PHE A 90 7.91 21.99 3.66
N GLY A 91 7.63 23.15 3.04
CA GLY A 91 8.30 23.62 1.83
C GLY A 91 7.91 22.87 0.56
N GLY A 92 6.68 22.37 0.47
CA GLY A 92 6.13 21.75 -0.74
C GLY A 92 4.95 22.53 -1.35
N THR A 93 4.25 21.90 -2.29
CA THR A 93 3.09 22.44 -3.01
C THR A 93 1.87 21.51 -2.94
N GLY A 94 1.97 20.42 -2.19
CA GLY A 94 0.89 19.48 -1.96
C GLY A 94 -0.25 20.08 -1.13
N LYS A 95 -1.47 19.70 -1.48
CA LYS A 95 -2.71 20.16 -0.81
C LYS A 95 -3.24 19.20 0.25
N ASP A 96 -2.67 18.01 0.32
CA ASP A 96 -3.09 16.96 1.26
C ASP A 96 -2.33 17.08 2.57
N PRO A 97 -2.97 16.77 3.71
CA PRO A 97 -2.27 16.57 4.97
C PRO A 97 -1.13 15.57 4.86
N LEU A 98 -0.10 15.77 5.69
CA LEU A 98 0.98 14.82 5.85
C LEU A 98 0.72 13.86 7.01
N TRP A 99 0.88 12.58 6.72
CA TRP A 99 0.69 11.50 7.67
C TRP A 99 1.99 10.75 7.87
N GLN A 100 2.19 10.24 9.08
CA GLN A 100 3.24 9.28 9.40
C GLN A 100 2.66 7.98 9.97
N VAL A 101 3.38 6.88 9.76
CA VAL A 101 3.11 5.58 10.39
C VAL A 101 4.43 4.96 10.84
N ASP A 102 4.37 4.20 11.93
CA ASP A 102 5.51 3.41 12.39
C ASP A 102 5.54 2.07 11.64
N ASP A 103 6.72 1.70 11.14
CA ASP A 103 7.00 0.45 10.43
C ASP A 103 6.49 -0.79 11.17
N SER A 104 6.47 -0.75 12.51
CA SER A 104 5.92 -1.85 13.31
C SER A 104 4.42 -2.12 13.08
N ASN A 105 3.71 -1.21 12.41
CA ASN A 105 2.30 -1.39 12.02
C ASN A 105 2.14 -1.89 10.58
N ILE A 106 3.22 -2.01 9.81
CA ILE A 106 3.23 -2.60 8.48
C ILE A 106 3.53 -4.10 8.63
N THR A 107 2.50 -4.86 8.98
CA THR A 107 2.62 -6.28 9.36
C THR A 107 1.56 -7.13 8.68
N GLY A 108 1.57 -8.44 8.94
CA GLY A 108 0.55 -9.37 8.43
C GLY A 108 0.67 -9.54 6.91
N ASP A 109 -0.36 -9.07 6.20
CA ASP A 109 -0.44 -9.15 4.73
C ASP A 109 0.41 -8.10 4.00
N LEU A 110 1.06 -7.20 4.74
CA LEU A 110 1.90 -6.14 4.21
C LEU A 110 3.37 -6.37 4.53
N GLN A 111 4.23 -5.89 3.65
CA GLN A 111 5.66 -5.78 3.87
C GLN A 111 6.15 -4.42 3.35
N ALA A 112 7.00 -3.74 4.11
CA ALA A 112 7.71 -2.55 3.65
C ALA A 112 9.06 -2.93 3.06
N ILE A 113 9.29 -2.61 1.79
CA ILE A 113 10.57 -2.81 1.11
C ILE A 113 11.17 -1.46 0.75
N GLN A 114 12.42 -1.25 1.16
CA GLN A 114 13.21 -0.09 0.76
C GLN A 114 13.81 -0.34 -0.61
N ASP A 115 13.33 0.39 -1.62
CA ASP A 115 13.80 0.28 -3.00
C ASP A 115 14.86 1.35 -3.36
N SER A 116 15.00 2.40 -2.54
CA SER A 116 16.02 3.43 -2.69
C SER A 116 16.40 4.05 -1.34
N PRO A 117 17.42 4.95 -1.27
CA PRO A 117 17.81 5.57 -0.01
C PRO A 117 16.72 6.35 0.71
N THR A 118 15.65 6.75 0.02
CA THR A 118 14.60 7.62 0.57
C THR A 118 13.18 7.12 0.36
N HIS A 119 12.97 6.14 -0.52
CA HIS A 119 11.66 5.60 -0.88
C HIS A 119 11.47 4.17 -0.40
N ILE A 120 10.24 3.89 0.03
CA ILE A 120 9.78 2.59 0.52
C ILE A 120 8.48 2.26 -0.23
N SER A 121 8.37 1.02 -0.67
CA SER A 121 7.15 0.46 -1.21
C SER A 121 6.51 -0.45 -0.16
N ILE A 122 5.30 -0.10 0.31
CA ILE A 122 4.47 -1.01 1.11
C ILE A 122 3.73 -1.90 0.13
N LEU A 123 4.08 -3.18 0.09
CA LEU A 123 3.64 -4.15 -0.90
C LEU A 123 2.91 -5.33 -0.24
N PRO A 124 2.10 -6.13 -0.97
CA PRO A 124 1.53 -7.34 -0.40
C PRO A 124 2.66 -8.30 -0.03
N ARG A 125 2.57 -9.03 1.10
CA ARG A 125 3.65 -9.93 1.56
C ARG A 125 3.86 -11.13 0.64
N VAL A 126 2.79 -11.61 0.02
CA VAL A 126 2.75 -12.68 -0.98
C VAL A 126 1.74 -12.31 -2.07
N THR A 127 1.79 -12.93 -3.24
CA THR A 127 0.73 -12.73 -4.25
C THR A 127 -0.61 -13.17 -3.66
N MET A 128 -1.60 -12.30 -3.72
CA MET A 128 -2.89 -12.49 -3.05
C MET A 128 -4.00 -11.75 -3.79
N LEU A 129 -5.27 -11.97 -3.41
CA LEU A 129 -6.39 -11.18 -3.90
C LEU A 129 -6.13 -9.68 -3.76
N LEU A 130 -6.45 -8.92 -4.80
CA LEU A 130 -6.31 -7.46 -4.77
C LEU A 130 -7.10 -6.85 -3.61
N GLU A 131 -8.33 -7.31 -3.40
CA GLU A 131 -9.21 -6.82 -2.32
C GLU A 131 -8.62 -7.09 -0.93
N LYS A 132 -7.94 -8.23 -0.75
CA LYS A 132 -7.26 -8.58 0.50
C LYS A 132 -6.10 -7.62 0.76
N TYR A 133 -5.28 -7.35 -0.24
CA TYR A 133 -4.19 -6.37 -0.14
C TYR A 133 -4.72 -4.97 0.19
N GLU A 134 -5.79 -4.54 -0.47
CA GLU A 134 -6.41 -3.24 -0.21
C GLU A 134 -7.02 -3.14 1.18
N LEU A 135 -7.65 -4.22 1.66
CA LEU A 135 -8.14 -4.33 3.02
C LEU A 135 -6.98 -4.26 4.03
N ALA A 136 -5.86 -4.92 3.74
CA ALA A 136 -4.68 -4.85 4.60
C ALA A 136 -4.14 -3.41 4.71
N LEU A 137 -4.07 -2.66 3.58
CA LEU A 137 -3.73 -1.23 3.59
C LEU A 137 -4.76 -0.42 4.39
N ALA A 138 -6.05 -0.65 4.17
CA ALA A 138 -7.13 0.03 4.88
C ALA A 138 -7.06 -0.22 6.40
N ASN A 139 -6.70 -1.43 6.83
CA ASN A 139 -6.55 -1.78 8.24
C ASN A 139 -5.42 -1.00 8.93
N THR A 140 -4.45 -0.47 8.17
CA THR A 140 -3.43 0.43 8.73
C THR A 140 -3.99 1.82 9.11
N GLN A 141 -5.20 2.20 8.68
CA GLN A 141 -5.73 3.57 8.76
C GLN A 141 -5.61 4.19 10.16
N ASN A 142 -5.87 3.43 11.22
CA ASN A 142 -5.82 3.91 12.60
C ASN A 142 -4.40 4.15 13.14
N HIS A 143 -3.39 3.64 12.44
CA HIS A 143 -1.98 3.76 12.84
C HIS A 143 -1.31 4.98 12.20
N TRP A 144 -1.98 5.63 11.24
CA TRP A 144 -1.51 6.87 10.62
C TRP A 144 -1.82 8.07 11.49
N LYS A 145 -0.77 8.82 11.84
CA LYS A 145 -0.84 10.05 12.62
C LYS A 145 -0.60 11.25 11.71
N ARG A 146 -1.49 12.24 11.78
CA ARG A 146 -1.32 13.53 11.11
C ARG A 146 -0.23 14.34 11.83
N ILE A 147 0.65 15.04 11.10
CA ILE A 147 1.83 15.70 11.68
C ILE A 147 2.16 17.11 11.19
N ASP A 148 1.71 17.45 9.99
CA ASP A 148 0.41 18.05 9.79
C ASP A 148 0.01 19.33 10.58
#